data_AF-A0A524QTS6-F1
#
_entry.id   AF-A0A524QTS6-F1
#
_cell.length_a   1.000
_cell.length_b   1.000
_cell.length_c   1.000
_cell.angle_alpha   90.00
_cell.angle_beta   90.00
_cell.angle_gamma   90.00
#
_symmetry.space_group_name_H-M   'P 1'
#
loop_
_entity.id
_entity.type
_entity.pdbx_description
1 polymer ?
#
loop_
_entity_poly.entity_id
_entity_poly.type
_entity_poly.pdbx_seq_one_letter_code
_entity_poly.pdbx_strand_id
1 'polypeptide(L)'
;MEIVPFDLGRHQELADLYEELKERQGAVLERRAILALDPTDRAEAHFRLAVAMSEAGDRTGARSQLLRALEIAPNYEAALELLLALRGGREEEGAPDEAGRLVMGRSR
;
A
#
# COMPACT_ATOMS: atom_id res chain seq x y z
N MET A 1 19.46 -10.97 -21.42
CA MET A 1 19.85 -10.17 -20.24
C MET A 1 19.61 -11.08 -19.05
N GLU A 2 20.66 -11.67 -18.48
CA GLU A 2 20.51 -12.55 -17.31
C GLU A 2 20.08 -11.70 -16.12
N ILE A 3 18.88 -11.97 -15.59
CA ILE A 3 18.44 -11.41 -14.33
C ILE A 3 19.19 -12.20 -13.26
N VAL A 4 20.24 -11.61 -12.69
CA VAL A 4 20.89 -12.16 -11.51
C VAL A 4 19.85 -12.09 -10.39
N PRO A 5 19.34 -13.21 -9.84
CA PRO A 5 18.18 -13.22 -8.92
C PRO A 5 18.41 -12.53 -7.57
N PHE A 6 19.61 -11.99 -7.34
CA PHE A 6 20.07 -11.44 -6.06
C PHE A 6 20.55 -9.99 -6.17
N ASP A 7 20.37 -9.35 -7.33
CA ASP A 7 20.80 -7.96 -7.52
C ASP A 7 19.65 -7.00 -7.18
N LEU A 8 19.73 -6.45 -5.96
CA LEU A 8 18.80 -5.44 -5.45
C LEU A 8 18.70 -4.24 -6.39
N GLY A 9 19.80 -3.83 -7.04
CA GLY A 9 19.82 -2.71 -7.97
C GLY A 9 18.97 -2.98 -9.21
N ARG A 10 19.01 -4.19 -9.77
CA ARG A 10 18.19 -4.55 -10.93
C ARG A 10 16.70 -4.55 -10.61
N HIS A 11 16.32 -5.04 -9.43
CA HIS A 11 14.92 -4.99 -9.00
C HIS A 11 14.44 -3.56 -8.73
N GLN A 12 15.32 -2.66 -8.26
CA GLN A 12 15.02 -1.24 -8.15
C GLN A 12 14.77 -0.61 -9.51
N GLU A 13 15.68 -0.81 -10.47
CA GLU A 13 15.53 -0.31 -11.84
C GLU A 13 14.24 -0.81 -12.50
N LEU A 14 13.92 -2.10 -12.35
CA LEU A 14 12.68 -2.67 -12.88
C LEU A 14 11.42 -2.11 -12.20
N ALA A 15 11.45 -1.92 -10.88
CA ALA A 15 10.32 -1.33 -10.16
C ALA A 15 10.06 0.10 -10.66
N ASP A 16 11.10 0.92 -10.81
CA ASP A 16 10.99 2.30 -11.26
C ASP A 16 10.50 2.37 -12.73
N LEU A 17 10.96 1.45 -13.58
CA LEU A 17 10.45 1.31 -14.96
C LEU A 17 8.97 0.93 -15.00
N TYR A 18 8.54 -0.03 -14.18
CA TYR A 18 7.12 -0.41 -14.10
C TYR A 18 6.24 0.72 -13.56
N GLU A 19 6.75 1.52 -12.62
CA GLU A 19 6.08 2.73 -12.13
C GLU A 19 5.94 3.77 -13.26
N GLU A 20 6.99 4.01 -14.05
CA GLU A 20 6.93 4.92 -15.22
C GLU A 20 5.94 4.43 -16.29
N LEU A 21 5.92 3.13 -16.54
CA LEU A 21 4.98 2.48 -17.47
C LEU A 21 3.55 2.38 -16.92
N LYS A 22 3.31 2.77 -15.67
CA LYS A 22 2.04 2.62 -14.94
C LYS A 22 1.56 1.17 -14.84
N GLU A 23 2.48 0.22 -14.99
CA GLU A 23 2.27 -1.22 -14.85
C GLU A 23 2.30 -1.58 -13.36
N ARG A 24 1.19 -1.25 -12.69
CA ARG A 24 1.04 -1.33 -11.22
C ARG A 24 1.36 -2.71 -10.65
N GLN A 25 0.97 -3.79 -11.33
CA GLN A 25 1.25 -5.15 -10.85
C GLN A 25 2.73 -5.52 -10.97
N GLY A 26 3.40 -5.06 -12.03
CA GLY A 26 4.85 -5.22 -12.19
C GLY A 26 5.61 -4.52 -11.08
N ALA A 27 5.24 -3.26 -10.79
CA ALA A 27 5.84 -2.50 -9.69
C ALA A 27 5.69 -3.21 -8.33
N VAL A 28 4.49 -3.71 -8.01
CA VAL A 28 4.27 -4.47 -6.76
C VAL A 28 5.14 -5.73 -6.70
N LEU A 29 5.29 -6.45 -7.81
CA LEU A 29 6.09 -7.67 -7.87
C LEU A 29 7.57 -7.38 -7.60
N GLU A 30 8.13 -6.37 -8.28
CA GLU A 30 9.54 -6.00 -8.10
C GLU A 30 9.81 -5.44 -6.70
N ARG A 31 8.91 -4.59 -6.16
CA ARG A 31 9.03 -4.07 -4.79
C ARG A 31 8.97 -5.20 -3.74
N ARG A 32 8.20 -6.27 -3.97
CA ARG A 32 8.22 -7.48 -3.12
C ARG A 32 9.55 -8.22 -3.21
N ALA A 33 10.12 -8.34 -4.41
CA ALA A 33 11.43 -8.96 -4.60
C ALA A 33 12.52 -8.18 -3.84
N ILE A 34 12.52 -6.84 -3.92
CA ILE A 34 13.45 -5.99 -3.15
C ILE A 34 13.35 -6.30 -1.66
N LEU A 35 12.14 -6.37 -1.11
CA LEU A 35 11.95 -6.66 0.32
C LEU A 35 12.41 -8.07 0.72
N ALA A 36 12.28 -9.05 -0.17
CA ALA A 36 12.76 -10.42 0.03
C ALA A 36 14.29 -10.54 -0.01
N LEU A 37 14.97 -9.61 -0.69
CA LEU A 37 16.44 -9.52 -0.73
C LEU A 37 17.04 -8.84 0.52
N ASP A 38 16.20 -8.51 1.51
CA ASP A 38 16.61 -7.91 2.79
C ASP A 38 17.41 -6.61 2.61
N PRO A 39 16.75 -5.54 2.12
CA PRO A 39 17.41 -4.27 1.87
C PRO A 39 17.83 -3.63 3.20
N THR A 40 18.93 -2.87 3.19
CA THR A 40 19.42 -2.16 4.38
C THR A 40 18.35 -1.23 4.97
N ASP A 41 17.62 -0.52 4.10
CA ASP A 41 16.49 0.33 4.51
C ASP A 41 15.15 -0.39 4.31
N ARG A 42 14.80 -1.26 5.26
CA ARG A 42 13.55 -2.01 5.22
C ARG A 42 12.33 -1.10 5.40
N ALA A 43 12.45 0.02 6.11
CA ALA A 43 11.36 0.97 6.29
C ALA A 43 10.97 1.60 4.95
N GLU A 44 11.94 2.10 4.18
CA GLU A 44 11.74 2.60 2.82
C GLU A 44 11.19 1.52 1.89
N ALA A 45 11.72 0.29 1.96
CA ALA A 45 11.25 -0.81 1.11
C ALA A 45 9.77 -1.15 1.37
N HIS A 46 9.35 -1.22 2.63
CA HIS A 46 7.94 -1.39 2.99
C HIS A 46 7.08 -0.22 2.52
N PHE A 47 7.56 1.02 2.68
CA PHE A 47 6.86 2.21 2.19
C PHE A 47 6.66 2.20 0.68
N ARG A 48 7.71 1.93 -0.11
CA ARG A 48 7.60 1.87 -1.58
C ARG A 48 6.69 0.75 -2.06
N LEU A 49 6.71 -0.41 -1.39
CA LEU A 49 5.74 -1.47 -1.67
C LEU A 49 4.30 -1.02 -1.37
N ALA A 50 4.09 -0.27 -0.29
CA ALA A 50 2.78 0.27 0.03
C ALA A 50 2.26 1.27 -1.01
N VAL A 51 3.14 2.14 -1.51
CA VAL A 51 2.82 3.08 -2.60
C VAL A 51 2.36 2.31 -3.83
N ALA A 52 3.15 1.34 -4.30
CA ALA A 52 2.81 0.52 -5.46
C ALA A 52 1.49 -0.24 -5.27
N MET A 53 1.22 -0.77 -4.07
CA MET A 53 -0.06 -1.42 -3.73
C MET A 53 -1.23 -0.44 -3.74
N SER A 54 -1.04 0.77 -3.22
CA SER A 54 -2.06 1.82 -3.22
C SER A 54 -2.44 2.20 -4.66
N GLU A 55 -1.44 2.37 -5.53
CA GLU A 55 -1.66 2.64 -6.96
C GLU A 55 -2.33 1.46 -7.67
N ALA A 56 -1.98 0.22 -7.30
CA ALA A 56 -2.65 -0.99 -7.76
C ALA A 56 -4.10 -1.12 -7.26
N GLY A 57 -4.56 -0.27 -6.34
CA GLY A 57 -5.89 -0.31 -5.73
C GLY A 57 -6.01 -1.24 -4.52
N ASP A 58 -4.92 -1.93 -4.14
CA ASP A 58 -4.87 -2.76 -2.94
C ASP A 58 -4.61 -1.91 -1.69
N ARG A 59 -5.63 -1.15 -1.29
CA ARG A 59 -5.58 -0.28 -0.09
C ARG A 59 -5.33 -1.07 1.19
N THR A 60 -5.79 -2.32 1.27
CA THR A 60 -5.63 -3.15 2.48
C THR A 60 -4.19 -3.65 2.61
N GLY A 61 -3.61 -4.12 1.51
CA GLY A 61 -2.19 -4.47 1.42
C GLY A 61 -1.30 -3.27 1.71
N ALA A 62 -1.57 -2.12 1.08
CA ALA A 62 -0.82 -0.88 1.29
C ALA A 62 -0.77 -0.48 2.76
N ARG A 63 -1.91 -0.44 3.45
CA ARG A 63 -1.96 -0.14 4.89
C ARG A 63 -1.12 -1.09 5.72
N SER A 64 -1.17 -2.39 5.42
CA SER A 64 -0.41 -3.40 6.15
C SER A 64 1.10 -3.14 6.02
N GLN A 65 1.56 -2.76 4.83
CA GLN A 65 2.97 -2.43 4.60
C GLN A 65 3.39 -1.10 5.24
N LEU A 66 2.51 -0.08 5.25
CA LEU A 66 2.78 1.18 5.96
C LEU A 66 2.94 0.97 7.46
N LEU A 67 2.13 0.11 8.06
CA LEU A 67 2.28 -0.25 9.47
C LEU A 67 3.65 -0.92 9.72
N ARG A 68 4.10 -1.82 8.84
CA ARG A 68 5.45 -2.40 8.93
C ARG A 68 6.55 -1.35 8.81
N ALA A 69 6.43 -0.40 7.89
CA ALA A 69 7.39 0.69 7.75
C ALA A 69 7.47 1.53 9.04
N LEU A 70 6.31 1.82 9.65
CA LEU A 70 6.22 2.60 10.90
C LEU A 70 6.65 1.83 12.15
N GLU A 71 6.53 0.50 12.17
CA GLU A 71 7.11 -0.33 13.23
C GLU A 71 8.65 -0.23 13.24
N ILE A 72 9.28 -0.07 12.07
CA ILE A 72 10.74 0.07 11.91
C ILE A 72 11.16 1.52 12.15
N ALA A 73 10.45 2.46 11.53
CA ALA A 73 10.71 3.89 11.60
C ALA A 73 9.43 4.64 12.02
N PRO A 74 9.17 4.79 13.33
CA PRO A 74 7.94 5.42 13.84
C PRO A 74 7.74 6.87 13.40
N ASN A 75 8.84 7.56 13.06
CA ASN A 75 8.83 8.95 12.61
C ASN A 75 8.90 9.07 11.06
N TYR A 76 8.53 8.04 10.32
CA TYR A 76 8.52 8.09 8.87
C TYR A 76 7.29 8.86 8.38
N GLU A 77 7.47 10.18 8.23
CA GLU A 77 6.40 11.13 7.91
C GLU A 77 5.61 10.75 6.66
N ALA A 78 6.30 10.41 5.55
CA ALA A 78 5.63 10.00 4.31
C ALA A 78 4.75 8.75 4.49
N ALA A 79 5.15 7.80 5.33
CA ALA A 79 4.34 6.61 5.63
C ALA A 79 3.11 6.96 6.48
N LEU A 80 3.23 7.89 7.43
CA LEU A 80 2.11 8.41 8.22
C LEU A 80 1.09 9.13 7.31
N GLU A 81 1.57 10.02 6.44
CA GLU A 81 0.72 10.79 5.52
C GLU A 81 -0.09 9.86 4.61
N LEU A 82 0.58 8.87 3.97
CA LEU A 82 -0.12 7.93 3.12
C LEU A 82 -1.11 7.05 3.89
N LEU A 83 -0.79 6.67 5.13
CA LEU A 83 -1.69 5.89 5.98
C LEU A 83 -2.95 6.69 6.35
N LEU A 84 -2.80 7.97 6.66
CA LEU A 84 -3.91 8.89 6.93
C LEU A 84 -4.77 9.11 5.69
N ALA A 85 -4.16 9.32 4.52
CA ALA A 85 -4.87 9.47 3.25
C ALA A 85 -5.68 8.20 2.93
N LEU A 86 -5.09 7.02 3.11
CA LEU A 86 -5.79 5.76 2.94
C LEU A 86 -6.91 5.57 3.96
N ARG A 87 -6.77 6.07 5.19
CA ARG A 87 -7.80 6.02 6.24
C ARG A 87 -9.04 6.83 5.85
N GLY A 88 -8.86 8.07 5.41
CA GLY A 88 -9.96 8.96 5.01
C GLY A 88 -10.81 8.37 3.88
N GLY A 89 -10.20 7.64 2.94
CA GLY A 89 -10.94 6.96 1.87
C GLY A 89 -11.86 5.80 2.31
N ARG A 90 -11.76 5.29 3.55
CA ARG A 90 -12.72 4.32 4.11
C ARG A 90 -13.93 4.99 4.77
N GLU A 91 -13.79 6.24 5.21
CA GLU A 91 -14.86 6.94 5.93
C GLU A 91 -15.98 7.39 4.98
N GLU A 92 -15.71 7.50 3.67
CA GLU A 92 -16.75 7.76 2.64
C GLU A 92 -17.45 6.49 2.10
N GLU A 93 -16.84 5.31 2.20
CA GLU A 93 -17.46 4.03 1.75
C GLU A 93 -18.12 3.23 2.90
N GLY A 94 -18.11 3.78 4.12
CA GLY A 94 -18.46 3.08 5.35
C GLY A 94 -19.53 3.76 6.21
N ALA A 95 -20.42 4.56 5.64
CA ALA A 95 -21.65 4.95 6.32
C ALA A 95 -22.75 3.92 6.01
N PRO A 96 -23.01 2.92 6.87
CA PRO A 96 -24.32 2.29 6.87
C PRO A 96 -25.32 3.37 7.28
N ASP A 97 -26.19 3.71 6.35
CA ASP A 97 -27.37 4.53 6.55
C ASP A 97 -28.26 3.90 7.64
N GLU A 98 -28.00 4.21 8.91
CA GLU A 98 -28.83 3.81 10.05
C GLU A 98 -30.08 4.72 10.18
N ALA A 99 -30.60 5.21 9.04
CA ALA A 99 -31.83 6.01 8.98
C ALA A 99 -33.01 5.29 8.30
N GLY A 100 -32.85 4.01 7.94
CA GLY A 100 -33.90 3.21 7.28
C GLY A 100 -34.88 2.46 8.19
N ARG A 101 -34.73 2.53 9.53
CA ARG A 101 -35.54 1.73 10.48
C ARG A 101 -36.41 2.58 11.40
N LEU A 102 -37.19 3.51 10.85
CA LEU A 102 -38.30 4.11 11.63
C LEU A 102 -39.52 4.51 10.78
N VAL A 103 -39.89 3.72 9.77
CA VAL A 103 -41.24 3.79 9.18
C VAL A 103 -41.74 2.37 8.93
N MET A 104 -42.53 1.85 9.86
CA MET A 104 -43.78 1.13 9.65
C MET A 104 -44.14 0.36 10.92
N GLY A 105 -45.35 0.62 11.45
CA GLY A 105 -45.83 -0.07 12.65
C GLY A 105 -46.92 0.64 13.45
N ARG A 106 -47.66 1.58 12.86
CA ARG A 106 -48.97 1.99 13.40
C ARG A 106 -49.90 0.79 13.28
N SER A 107 -50.16 0.11 14.39
CA SER A 107 -51.30 -0.81 14.56
C SER A 107 -51.51 -1.17 16.03
N ARG A 108 -52.29 -0.34 16.73
CA ARG A 108 -53.62 -0.70 17.26
C ARG A 108 -54.27 0.51 17.90
#